data_AF-A0A3S0CNF0-F1
#
_entry.id   AF-A0A3S0CNF0-F1
#
_cell.length_a   1.000
_cell.length_b   1.000
_cell.length_c   1.000
_cell.angle_alpha   90.00
_cell.angle_beta   90.00
_cell.angle_gamma   90.00
#
_symmetry.space_group_name_H-M   'P 1'
#
loop_
_entity.id
_entity.type
_entity.pdbx_description
1 polymer ?
#
loop_
_entity_poly.entity_id
_entity_poly.type
_entity_poly.pdbx_seq_one_letter_code
_entity_poly.pdbx_strand_id
1 'polypeptide(L)'
;MTHTDRPENSETRSSESTPSSLWKSAYEHKEAIGLGAAAVAATALHLKRKGTEVLVVEAAPFMGKAMRDSLESAGHKVTWITEINTLKPLVGITEGKEKLLLNPRRFGTAFIDPNHVSPDSVDFEHVAPFFQKERIRTIGTSAMSAVNKDMLASGFDLAGNKTAVLTSIVGRRLDLQQIGRAPAEAQSILSNLETRINSQELADARSQARKLIAKYAVQ
;
A
#
# COMPACT_ATOMS: atom_id res chain seq x y z
N MET A 1 -34.45 -44.82 36.18
CA MET A 1 -35.04 -43.59 35.59
C MET A 1 -34.53 -42.41 36.42
N THR A 2 -33.25 -42.03 36.46
CA THR A 2 -32.25 -41.60 35.44
C THR A 2 -32.68 -40.40 34.60
N HIS A 3 -32.13 -39.22 34.92
CA HIS A 3 -31.53 -38.23 34.00
C HIS A 3 -30.86 -37.12 34.84
N THR A 4 -29.55 -37.19 35.15
CA THR A 4 -28.38 -36.56 34.48
C THR A 4 -28.43 -35.04 34.34
N ASP A 5 -27.74 -34.37 35.28
CA ASP A 5 -27.17 -33.01 35.13
C ASP A 5 -25.78 -33.09 34.49
N ARG A 6 -25.58 -32.43 33.33
CA ARG A 6 -24.29 -31.98 32.77
C ARG A 6 -24.52 -31.10 31.51
N PRO A 7 -23.50 -30.39 31.00
CA PRO A 7 -23.13 -29.00 31.29
C PRO A 7 -23.45 -28.05 30.11
N GLU A 8 -23.71 -26.76 30.37
CA GLU A 8 -23.66 -25.75 29.31
C GLU A 8 -22.27 -25.11 29.24
N ASN A 9 -21.70 -25.24 28.04
CA ASN A 9 -20.39 -24.77 27.62
C ASN A 9 -20.61 -23.55 26.71
N SER A 10 -19.62 -22.67 26.68
CA SER A 10 -19.31 -21.72 25.59
C SER A 10 -20.34 -20.63 25.23
N GLU A 11 -20.22 -19.47 25.89
CA GLU A 11 -20.38 -18.18 25.20
C GLU A 11 -19.00 -17.54 24.99
N THR A 12 -18.31 -17.96 23.93
CA THR A 12 -17.34 -17.08 23.26
C THR A 12 -18.13 -15.97 22.60
N ARG A 13 -18.26 -14.82 23.29
CA ARG A 13 -18.64 -13.57 22.63
C ARG A 13 -17.55 -13.20 21.63
N SER A 14 -17.89 -13.36 20.35
CA SER A 14 -17.22 -12.77 19.21
C SER A 14 -17.01 -11.28 19.49
N SER A 15 -15.75 -10.88 19.67
CA SER A 15 -15.37 -9.47 19.60
C SER A 15 -15.46 -9.07 18.13
N GLU A 16 -16.61 -8.53 17.74
CA GLU A 16 -16.73 -7.72 16.54
C GLU A 16 -15.75 -6.55 16.67
N SER A 17 -14.63 -6.66 15.98
CA SER A 17 -13.64 -5.59 15.87
C SER A 17 -14.23 -4.52 14.95
N THR A 18 -14.94 -3.57 15.55
CA THR A 18 -15.35 -2.34 14.89
C THR A 18 -14.09 -1.66 14.31
N PRO A 19 -14.02 -1.36 13.01
CA PRO A 19 -12.90 -0.62 12.45
C PRO A 19 -12.74 0.71 13.19
N SER A 20 -11.53 0.97 13.70
CA SER A 20 -11.25 2.09 14.59
C SER A 20 -11.66 3.44 13.99
N SER A 21 -12.42 4.22 14.77
CA SER A 21 -12.93 5.58 14.52
C SER A 21 -11.87 6.66 14.22
N LEU A 22 -10.58 6.31 14.20
CA LEU A 22 -9.45 7.21 13.95
C LEU A 22 -9.41 7.77 12.52
N TRP A 23 -10.10 7.14 11.57
CA TRP A 23 -10.15 7.65 10.19
C TRP A 23 -11.25 8.69 9.98
N LYS A 24 -12.30 8.71 10.81
CA LYS A 24 -13.43 9.62 10.64
C LYS A 24 -13.08 11.07 11.03
N SER A 25 -12.26 11.28 12.07
CA SER A 25 -11.89 12.64 12.51
C SER A 25 -10.88 13.34 11.59
N ALA A 26 -10.18 12.60 10.73
CA ALA A 26 -9.31 13.18 9.71
C ALA A 26 -10.12 13.83 8.56
N TYR A 27 -11.42 13.57 8.43
CA TYR A 27 -12.27 14.07 7.35
C TYR A 27 -13.03 15.37 7.68
N GLU A 28 -13.04 15.84 8.94
CA GLU A 28 -13.95 16.92 9.36
C GLU A 28 -13.29 18.31 9.57
N HIS A 29 -11.96 18.45 9.44
CA HIS A 29 -11.31 19.74 9.70
C HIS A 29 -10.38 20.19 8.55
N LYS A 30 -10.88 21.13 7.74
CA LYS A 30 -10.19 21.76 6.59
C LYS A 30 -9.48 23.07 6.95
N GLU A 31 -8.73 23.15 8.04
CA GLU A 31 -7.96 24.38 8.32
C GLU A 31 -6.62 24.06 9.01
N ALA A 32 -5.52 24.12 8.23
CA ALA A 32 -4.18 24.55 8.68
C ALA A 32 -3.15 24.28 7.57
N ILE A 33 -3.09 25.19 6.60
CA ILE A 33 -1.95 25.34 5.69
C ILE A 33 -0.82 26.00 6.50
N GLY A 34 0.31 25.32 6.63
CA GLY A 34 1.49 25.88 7.28
C GLY A 34 2.68 24.93 7.26
N LEU A 35 3.72 25.35 6.55
CA LEU A 35 5.14 24.98 6.61
C LEU A 35 5.55 23.64 7.23
N GLY A 36 6.38 22.89 6.51
CA GLY A 36 7.10 21.74 7.06
C GLY A 36 8.05 21.10 6.07
N ALA A 37 8.70 21.89 5.23
CA ALA A 37 9.87 21.45 4.47
C ALA A 37 11.08 21.55 5.40
N ALA A 38 11.42 20.44 6.08
CA ALA A 38 12.77 20.14 6.56
C ALA A 38 12.77 18.81 7.34
N ALA A 39 13.91 18.13 7.30
CA ALA A 39 14.31 16.95 8.08
C ALA A 39 13.77 15.59 7.59
N VAL A 40 14.44 15.00 6.59
CA VAL A 40 15.40 13.88 6.82
C VAL A 40 16.47 13.95 5.74
N ALA A 41 17.66 14.45 6.10
CA ALA A 41 18.88 14.21 5.34
C ALA A 41 19.49 12.90 5.85
N ALA A 42 19.29 11.80 5.11
CA ALA A 42 20.06 10.57 5.27
C ALA A 42 20.07 9.79 3.95
N THR A 43 21.26 9.70 3.37
CA THR A 43 21.64 8.76 2.30
C THR A 43 20.76 8.76 1.04
N ALA A 44 20.96 9.77 0.17
CA ALA A 44 20.70 9.61 -1.26
C ALA A 44 21.79 8.72 -1.87
N LEU A 45 21.70 7.40 -1.66
CA LEU A 45 22.41 6.45 -2.52
C LEU A 45 21.75 6.53 -3.90
N HIS A 46 22.38 7.32 -4.77
CA HIS A 46 21.97 7.54 -6.16
C HIS A 46 22.23 6.26 -6.98
N LEU A 47 21.41 5.23 -6.78
CA LEU A 47 21.34 4.11 -7.71
C LEU A 47 20.45 4.49 -8.89
N LYS A 48 21.01 5.34 -9.78
CA LYS A 48 20.52 5.53 -11.14
C LYS A 48 20.67 4.22 -11.91
N ARG A 49 19.73 3.28 -11.72
CA ARG A 49 19.40 2.34 -12.78
C ARG A 49 18.34 3.00 -13.64
N LYS A 50 18.76 3.46 -14.83
CA LYS A 50 17.82 3.60 -15.95
C LYS A 50 17.12 2.24 -16.11
N GLY A 51 15.79 2.20 -16.13
CA GLY A 51 15.13 1.21 -16.99
C GLY A 51 13.87 0.50 -16.48
N THR A 52 13.46 0.61 -15.22
CA THR A 52 12.22 -0.06 -14.77
C THR A 52 11.28 0.92 -14.09
N GLU A 53 10.10 1.05 -14.68
CA GLU A 53 9.00 1.86 -14.18
C GLU A 53 8.35 1.18 -12.97
N VAL A 54 7.65 1.96 -12.17
CA VAL A 54 6.82 1.46 -11.07
C VAL A 54 5.36 1.53 -11.50
N LEU A 55 4.64 0.42 -11.36
CA LEU A 55 3.19 0.39 -11.49
C LEU A 55 2.56 0.69 -10.12
N VAL A 56 1.59 1.59 -10.08
CA VAL A 56 0.74 1.79 -8.90
C VAL A 56 -0.67 1.42 -9.30
N VAL A 57 -1.28 0.49 -8.57
CA VAL A 57 -2.69 0.10 -8.69
C VAL A 57 -3.38 0.56 -7.42
N GLU A 58 -4.07 1.68 -7.47
CA GLU A 58 -4.70 2.29 -6.31
C GLU A 58 -5.98 3.02 -6.72
N ALA A 59 -7.08 2.57 -6.15
CA ALA A 59 -8.42 3.05 -6.43
C ALA A 59 -8.66 4.48 -5.93
N ALA A 60 -8.11 4.82 -4.76
CA ALA A 60 -8.35 6.11 -4.13
C ALA A 60 -7.49 7.20 -4.79
N PRO A 61 -8.08 8.22 -5.45
CA PRO A 61 -7.32 9.22 -6.19
C PRO A 61 -6.26 9.94 -5.36
N PHE A 62 -6.59 10.28 -4.11
CA PHE A 62 -5.66 10.97 -3.22
C PHE A 62 -4.43 10.12 -2.88
N MET A 63 -4.61 8.83 -2.65
CA MET A 63 -3.53 7.92 -2.30
C MET A 63 -2.69 7.60 -3.52
N GLY A 64 -3.32 7.37 -4.68
CA GLY A 64 -2.63 7.15 -5.95
C GLY A 64 -1.74 8.34 -6.34
N LYS A 65 -2.27 9.56 -6.23
CA LYS A 65 -1.50 10.82 -6.43
C LYS A 65 -0.35 10.94 -5.42
N ALA A 66 -0.61 10.71 -4.13
CA ALA A 66 0.43 10.79 -3.10
C ALA A 66 1.56 9.78 -3.32
N MET A 67 1.23 8.52 -3.66
CA MET A 67 2.22 7.48 -3.97
C MET A 67 3.00 7.82 -5.23
N ARG A 68 2.32 8.20 -6.32
CA ARG A 68 2.98 8.62 -7.57
C ARG A 68 3.98 9.71 -7.31
N ASP A 69 3.55 10.81 -6.70
CA ASP A 69 4.40 11.98 -6.48
C ASP A 69 5.59 11.66 -5.56
N SER A 70 5.39 10.80 -4.55
CA SER A 70 6.47 10.37 -3.65
C SER A 70 7.51 9.52 -4.38
N LEU A 71 7.07 8.58 -5.22
CA LEU A 71 7.93 7.72 -6.04
C LEU A 71 8.66 8.52 -7.13
N GLU A 72 7.98 9.45 -7.78
CA GLU A 72 8.58 10.35 -8.78
C GLU A 72 9.61 11.29 -8.14
N SER A 73 9.33 11.81 -6.95
CA SER A 73 10.29 12.61 -6.16
C SER A 73 11.50 11.79 -5.69
N ALA A 74 11.35 10.46 -5.58
CA ALA A 74 12.46 9.53 -5.34
C ALA A 74 13.23 9.15 -6.62
N GLY A 75 12.80 9.62 -7.80
CA GLY A 75 13.47 9.43 -9.08
C GLY A 75 12.94 8.26 -9.91
N HIS A 76 11.78 7.69 -9.55
CA HIS A 76 11.14 6.63 -10.32
C HIS A 76 10.21 7.21 -11.40
N LYS A 77 10.06 6.49 -12.52
CA LYS A 77 8.97 6.74 -13.47
C LYS A 77 7.78 5.90 -13.05
N VAL A 78 6.61 6.51 -12.91
CA VAL A 78 5.42 5.84 -12.39
C VAL A 78 4.32 5.77 -13.46
N THR A 79 3.66 4.62 -13.56
CA THR A 79 2.36 4.48 -14.22
C THR A 79 1.33 4.19 -13.13
N TRP A 80 0.30 5.01 -13.03
CA TRP A 80 -0.79 4.81 -12.07
C TRP A 80 -2.09 4.43 -12.79
N ILE A 81 -2.71 3.36 -12.32
CA ILE A 81 -4.04 2.88 -12.71
C ILE A 81 -4.88 2.68 -11.44
N THR A 82 -6.20 2.72 -11.56
CA THR A 82 -7.11 2.51 -10.44
C THR A 82 -7.43 1.03 -10.22
N GLU A 83 -7.38 0.22 -11.28
CA GLU A 83 -7.66 -1.23 -11.22
C GLU A 83 -7.03 -1.97 -12.40
N ILE A 84 -6.88 -3.28 -12.26
CA ILE A 84 -6.48 -4.20 -13.34
C ILE A 84 -7.74 -4.86 -13.91
N ASN A 85 -7.99 -4.65 -15.20
CA ASN A 85 -9.13 -5.24 -15.91
C ASN A 85 -8.83 -6.64 -16.44
N THR A 86 -7.65 -6.85 -17.03
CA THR A 86 -7.22 -8.17 -17.51
C THR A 86 -5.73 -8.36 -17.29
N LEU A 87 -5.27 -9.60 -17.10
CA LEU A 87 -3.83 -9.92 -16.99
C LEU A 87 -3.21 -10.36 -18.32
N LYS A 88 -4.01 -10.87 -19.27
CA LYS A 88 -3.52 -11.37 -20.57
C LYS A 88 -4.45 -10.95 -21.71
N PRO A 89 -4.18 -9.82 -22.39
CA PRO A 89 -3.08 -8.89 -22.14
C PRO A 89 -3.26 -8.11 -20.83
N LEU A 90 -2.18 -7.52 -20.29
CA LEU A 90 -2.28 -6.67 -19.10
C LEU A 90 -2.96 -5.35 -19.47
N VAL A 91 -4.17 -5.13 -18.96
CA VAL A 91 -4.97 -3.92 -19.17
C VAL A 91 -5.34 -3.36 -17.81
N GLY A 92 -4.97 -2.10 -17.58
CA GLY A 92 -5.41 -1.33 -16.42
C GLY A 92 -6.52 -0.34 -16.78
N ILE A 93 -7.19 0.19 -15.77
CA ILE A 93 -8.14 1.31 -15.91
C ILE A 93 -7.53 2.57 -15.30
N THR A 94 -7.55 3.69 -16.02
CA THR A 94 -7.01 4.97 -15.54
C THR A 94 -7.98 5.68 -14.58
N GLU A 95 -7.52 6.77 -13.94
CA GLU A 95 -8.39 7.67 -13.14
C GLU A 95 -9.60 8.16 -13.96
N GLY A 96 -9.40 8.44 -15.25
CA GLY A 96 -10.45 8.84 -16.20
C GLY A 96 -11.35 7.69 -16.68
N LYS A 97 -11.23 6.49 -16.10
CA LYS A 97 -11.99 5.27 -16.47
C LYS A 97 -11.69 4.73 -17.88
N GLU A 98 -10.55 5.09 -18.44
CA GLU A 98 -10.11 4.62 -19.76
C GLU A 98 -9.30 3.32 -19.62
N LYS A 99 -9.41 2.43 -20.61
CA LYS A 99 -8.58 1.23 -20.69
C LYS A 99 -7.18 1.60 -21.18
N LEU A 100 -6.17 1.19 -20.42
CA LEU A 100 -4.76 1.37 -20.76
C LEU A 100 -4.09 0.00 -20.95
N LEU A 101 -3.64 -0.27 -22.17
CA LEU A 101 -2.83 -1.44 -22.46
C LEU A 101 -1.42 -1.24 -21.89
N LEU A 102 -1.00 -2.15 -21.02
CA LEU A 102 0.28 -2.09 -20.32
C LEU A 102 1.23 -3.16 -20.82
N ASN A 103 2.50 -2.79 -20.98
CA ASN A 103 3.56 -3.76 -21.24
C ASN A 103 4.21 -4.15 -19.90
N PRO A 104 3.97 -5.37 -19.38
CA PRO A 104 4.49 -5.79 -18.06
C PRO A 104 6.01 -5.70 -17.97
N ARG A 105 6.74 -5.90 -19.08
CA ARG A 105 8.21 -5.85 -19.14
C ARG A 105 8.81 -4.47 -18.84
N ARG A 106 8.00 -3.41 -18.81
CA ARG A 106 8.44 -2.05 -18.42
C ARG A 106 8.56 -1.89 -16.92
N PHE A 107 7.87 -2.72 -16.13
CA PHE A 107 7.78 -2.56 -14.69
C PHE A 107 8.79 -3.45 -13.97
N GLY A 108 9.44 -2.89 -12.96
CA GLY A 108 10.27 -3.66 -12.03
C GLY A 108 9.55 -3.93 -10.71
N THR A 109 8.57 -3.09 -10.38
CA THR A 109 7.83 -3.15 -9.12
C THR A 109 6.40 -2.66 -9.35
N ALA A 110 5.46 -3.27 -8.65
CA ALA A 110 4.06 -2.89 -8.61
C ALA A 110 3.58 -2.75 -7.16
N PHE A 111 3.01 -1.60 -6.84
CA PHE A 111 2.23 -1.38 -5.62
C PHE A 111 0.77 -1.67 -5.91
N ILE A 112 0.11 -2.47 -5.08
CA ILE A 112 -1.25 -2.94 -5.34
C ILE A 112 -2.10 -2.77 -4.10
N ASP A 113 -3.12 -1.93 -4.23
CA ASP A 113 -4.29 -1.95 -3.35
C ASP A 113 -5.23 -3.08 -3.79
N PRO A 114 -5.54 -4.05 -2.92
CA PRO A 114 -6.48 -5.12 -3.24
C PRO A 114 -7.93 -4.64 -3.31
N ASN A 115 -8.24 -3.40 -2.92
CA ASN A 115 -9.58 -2.87 -3.06
C ASN A 115 -9.90 -2.59 -4.54
N HIS A 116 -10.77 -3.43 -5.09
CA HIS A 116 -11.32 -3.26 -6.42
C HIS A 116 -12.45 -2.23 -6.42
N VAL A 117 -12.54 -1.42 -7.47
CA VAL A 117 -13.65 -0.46 -7.66
C VAL A 117 -14.77 -1.09 -8.49
N SER A 118 -14.46 -2.14 -9.27
CA SER A 118 -15.40 -2.83 -10.15
C SER A 118 -15.47 -4.34 -9.87
N PRO A 119 -16.63 -4.99 -10.08
CA PRO A 119 -16.77 -6.45 -9.96
C PRO A 119 -16.01 -7.21 -11.07
N ASP A 120 -15.67 -6.52 -12.17
CA ASP A 120 -14.90 -7.09 -13.29
C ASP A 120 -13.39 -6.99 -13.08
N SER A 121 -12.95 -6.49 -11.93
CA SER A 121 -11.54 -6.42 -11.59
C SER A 121 -10.97 -7.80 -11.33
N VAL A 122 -9.70 -7.98 -11.67
CA VAL A 122 -8.99 -9.24 -11.38
C VAL A 122 -8.71 -9.36 -9.90
N ASP A 123 -9.14 -10.47 -9.29
CA ASP A 123 -8.84 -10.79 -7.89
C ASP A 123 -7.32 -10.74 -7.61
N PHE A 124 -6.94 -10.08 -6.52
CA PHE A 124 -5.54 -9.87 -6.16
C PHE A 124 -4.74 -11.19 -6.03
N GLU A 125 -5.40 -12.29 -5.69
CA GLU A 125 -4.82 -13.64 -5.59
C GLU A 125 -4.21 -14.11 -6.93
N HIS A 126 -4.74 -13.64 -8.05
CA HIS A 126 -4.24 -13.97 -9.39
C HIS A 126 -3.18 -12.97 -9.88
N VAL A 127 -3.09 -11.80 -9.27
CA VAL A 127 -2.18 -10.73 -9.68
C VAL A 127 -0.73 -11.08 -9.33
N ALA A 128 -0.45 -11.52 -8.10
CA ALA A 128 0.92 -11.82 -7.68
C ALA A 128 1.55 -12.95 -8.51
N PRO A 129 0.89 -14.11 -8.74
CA PRO A 129 1.44 -15.17 -9.59
C PRO A 129 1.69 -14.71 -11.04
N PHE A 130 0.87 -13.80 -11.57
CA PHE A 130 1.11 -13.23 -12.90
C PHE A 130 2.33 -12.31 -12.91
N PHE A 131 2.43 -11.37 -11.97
CA PHE A 131 3.57 -10.44 -11.88
C PHE A 131 4.89 -11.14 -11.57
N GLN A 132 4.89 -12.20 -10.76
CA GLN A 132 6.06 -13.05 -10.55
C GLN A 132 6.56 -13.68 -11.85
N LYS A 133 5.66 -14.21 -12.71
CA LYS A 133 6.02 -14.76 -14.03
C LYS A 133 6.64 -13.71 -14.94
N GLU A 134 6.16 -12.47 -14.84
CA GLU A 134 6.71 -11.31 -15.57
C GLU A 134 7.94 -10.67 -14.88
N ARG A 135 8.42 -11.25 -13.77
CA ARG A 135 9.55 -10.76 -12.95
C ARG A 135 9.34 -9.35 -12.38
N ILE A 136 8.09 -9.00 -12.10
CA ILE A 136 7.69 -7.75 -11.44
C ILE A 136 7.55 -8.02 -9.94
N ARG A 137 8.18 -7.19 -9.11
CA ARG A 137 8.03 -7.29 -7.64
C ARG A 137 6.69 -6.74 -7.19
N THR A 138 6.03 -7.39 -6.25
CA THR A 138 4.68 -7.03 -5.79
C THR A 138 4.68 -6.56 -4.34
N ILE A 139 4.14 -5.37 -4.11
CA ILE A 139 3.98 -4.77 -2.79
C ILE A 139 2.50 -4.52 -2.55
N GLY A 140 1.90 -5.29 -1.65
CA GLY A 140 0.51 -5.15 -1.25
C GLY A 140 0.32 -4.00 -0.29
N THR A 141 -0.71 -3.18 -0.51
CA THR A 141 -1.00 -2.01 0.32
C THR A 141 -2.46 -2.00 0.74
N SER A 142 -2.76 -2.42 1.97
CA SER A 142 -4.12 -2.33 2.52
C SER A 142 -4.11 -1.65 3.88
N ALA A 143 -5.20 -0.95 4.23
CA ALA A 143 -5.39 -0.45 5.59
C ALA A 143 -5.70 -1.59 6.59
N MET A 144 -6.09 -2.77 6.10
CA MET A 144 -6.51 -3.91 6.91
C MET A 144 -5.37 -4.93 7.06
N SER A 145 -4.97 -5.21 8.30
CA SER A 145 -3.87 -6.14 8.60
C SER A 145 -4.15 -7.57 8.11
N ALA A 146 -5.40 -8.05 8.21
CA ALA A 146 -5.80 -9.36 7.70
C ALA A 146 -5.53 -9.48 6.19
N VAL A 147 -6.00 -8.50 5.42
CA VAL A 147 -5.78 -8.45 3.96
C VAL A 147 -4.30 -8.40 3.60
N ASN A 148 -3.47 -7.68 4.37
CA ASN A 148 -2.02 -7.67 4.16
C ASN A 148 -1.40 -9.07 4.36
N LYS A 149 -1.87 -9.85 5.35
CA LYS A 149 -1.42 -11.23 5.54
C LYS A 149 -1.88 -12.14 4.39
N ASP A 150 -3.11 -11.96 3.93
CA ASP A 150 -3.65 -12.71 2.81
C ASP A 150 -2.85 -12.45 1.53
N MET A 151 -2.51 -11.18 1.24
CA MET A 151 -1.62 -10.83 0.12
C MET A 151 -0.26 -11.54 0.20
N LEU A 152 0.39 -11.58 1.38
CA LEU A 152 1.63 -12.32 1.55
C LEU A 152 1.44 -13.83 1.27
N ALA A 153 0.35 -14.41 1.77
CA ALA A 153 0.02 -15.82 1.52
C ALA A 153 -0.25 -16.11 0.04
N SER A 154 -0.81 -15.15 -0.70
CA SER A 154 -1.03 -15.21 -2.15
C SER A 154 0.24 -14.98 -2.98
N GLY A 155 1.39 -14.73 -2.34
CA GLY A 155 2.69 -14.63 -3.01
C GLY A 155 3.16 -13.20 -3.30
N PHE A 156 2.64 -12.18 -2.61
CA PHE A 156 3.26 -10.85 -2.66
C PHE A 156 4.67 -10.87 -2.03
N ASP A 157 5.63 -10.13 -2.62
CA ASP A 157 6.98 -10.01 -2.03
C ASP A 157 6.93 -9.28 -0.68
N LEU A 158 6.04 -8.28 -0.56
CA LEU A 158 5.78 -7.50 0.63
C LEU A 158 4.30 -7.16 0.76
N ALA A 159 3.83 -6.94 1.97
CA ALA A 159 2.55 -6.29 2.22
C ALA A 159 2.59 -5.44 3.50
N GLY A 160 1.89 -4.32 3.53
CA GLY A 160 1.84 -3.48 4.72
C GLY A 160 0.76 -2.43 4.71
N ASN A 161 0.57 -1.78 5.86
CA ASN A 161 -0.37 -0.69 5.96
C ASN A 161 -0.04 0.43 4.95
N LYS A 162 -1.06 0.94 4.24
CA LYS A 162 -0.88 2.03 3.25
C LYS A 162 -0.07 3.21 3.80
N THR A 163 -0.32 3.58 5.06
CA THR A 163 0.41 4.67 5.74
C THR A 163 1.88 4.30 5.95
N ALA A 164 2.17 3.06 6.36
CA ALA A 164 3.53 2.58 6.55
C ALA A 164 4.28 2.53 5.22
N VAL A 165 3.64 2.00 4.17
CA VAL A 165 4.22 1.95 2.83
C VAL A 165 4.51 3.36 2.30
N LEU A 166 3.53 4.27 2.33
CA LEU A 166 3.74 5.65 1.88
C LEU A 166 4.82 6.35 2.70
N THR A 167 4.81 6.20 4.03
CA THR A 167 5.84 6.77 4.92
C THR A 167 7.22 6.20 4.60
N SER A 168 7.32 4.93 4.24
CA SER A 168 8.59 4.29 3.88
C SER A 168 9.15 4.84 2.57
N ILE A 169 8.29 5.16 1.60
CA ILE A 169 8.67 5.78 0.32
C ILE A 169 9.14 7.22 0.58
N VAL A 170 8.31 8.03 1.26
CA VAL A 170 8.62 9.43 1.57
C VAL A 170 9.90 9.54 2.40
N GLY A 171 10.04 8.70 3.42
CA GLY A 171 11.21 8.65 4.29
C GLY A 171 12.41 7.91 3.71
N ARG A 172 12.33 7.43 2.45
CA ARG A 172 13.37 6.65 1.76
C ARG A 172 13.91 5.47 2.57
N ARG A 173 13.03 4.82 3.34
CA ARG A 173 13.36 3.67 4.19
C ARG A 173 13.19 2.34 3.46
N LEU A 174 12.42 2.34 2.37
CA LEU A 174 12.22 1.16 1.53
C LEU A 174 13.03 1.32 0.23
N ASP A 175 14.10 0.54 0.09
CA ASP A 175 14.81 0.40 -1.18
C ASP A 175 14.15 -0.69 -2.02
N LEU A 176 13.56 -0.30 -3.16
CA LEU A 176 12.90 -1.23 -4.08
C LEU A 176 13.85 -2.31 -4.62
N GLN A 177 15.16 -2.05 -4.66
CA GLN A 177 16.15 -3.06 -5.04
C GLN A 177 16.39 -4.10 -3.94
N GLN A 178 16.31 -3.69 -2.67
CA GLN A 178 16.50 -4.58 -1.53
C GLN A 178 15.37 -5.60 -1.45
N ILE A 179 14.15 -5.25 -1.85
CA ILE A 179 12.99 -6.16 -1.86
C ILE A 179 13.30 -7.46 -2.60
N GLY A 180 13.96 -7.38 -3.75
CA GLY A 180 14.28 -8.56 -4.54
C GLY A 180 15.43 -9.41 -3.99
N ARG A 181 16.23 -8.89 -3.06
CA ARG A 181 17.40 -9.57 -2.47
C ARG A 181 17.12 -10.10 -1.07
N ALA A 182 16.39 -9.34 -0.27
CA ALA A 182 16.09 -9.60 1.12
C ALA A 182 14.64 -9.19 1.46
N PRO A 183 13.62 -9.87 0.87
CA PRO A 183 12.22 -9.51 1.09
C PRO A 183 11.81 -9.59 2.56
N ALA A 184 12.30 -10.58 3.31
CA ALA A 184 12.01 -10.70 4.75
C ALA A 184 12.54 -9.51 5.58
N GLU A 185 13.71 -8.97 5.21
CA GLU A 185 14.28 -7.78 5.87
C GLU A 185 13.46 -6.54 5.54
N ALA A 186 13.11 -6.35 4.26
CA ALA A 186 12.24 -5.26 3.82
C ALA A 186 10.85 -5.34 4.49
N GLN A 187 10.31 -6.54 4.67
CA GLN A 187 9.05 -6.75 5.40
C GLN A 187 9.20 -6.38 6.87
N SER A 188 10.31 -6.76 7.51
CA SER A 188 10.59 -6.37 8.90
C SER A 188 10.67 -4.86 9.06
N ILE A 189 11.32 -4.15 8.13
CA ILE A 189 11.38 -2.69 8.11
C ILE A 189 9.96 -2.10 8.05
N LEU A 190 9.10 -2.60 7.15
CA LEU A 190 7.72 -2.13 7.05
C LEU A 190 6.90 -2.42 8.31
N SER A 191 6.98 -3.62 8.87
CA SER A 191 6.26 -3.99 10.11
C SER A 191 6.71 -3.15 11.31
N ASN A 192 8.02 -2.92 11.44
CA ASN A 192 8.58 -2.05 12.47
C ASN A 192 8.14 -0.60 12.29
N LEU A 193 8.09 -0.13 11.04
CA LEU A 193 7.62 1.21 10.71
C LEU A 193 6.13 1.37 11.04
N GLU A 194 5.30 0.38 10.74
CA GLU A 194 3.88 0.38 11.09
C GLU A 194 3.67 0.51 12.61
N THR A 195 4.45 -0.22 13.39
CA THR A 195 4.45 -0.13 14.86
C THR A 195 4.89 1.27 15.33
N ARG A 196 5.93 1.83 14.71
CA ARG A 196 6.50 3.14 15.07
C ARG A 196 5.68 4.34 14.57
N ILE A 197 4.90 4.23 13.51
CA ILE A 197 4.07 5.33 13.01
C ILE A 197 3.02 5.76 14.04
N ASN A 198 2.65 4.85 14.94
CA ASN A 198 1.78 5.15 16.06
C ASN A 198 2.55 5.72 17.28
N SER A 199 3.89 5.74 17.25
CA SER A 199 4.73 6.33 18.28
C SER A 199 4.96 7.84 18.06
N GLN A 200 5.46 8.52 19.09
CA GLN A 200 5.80 9.94 19.03
C GLN A 200 7.04 10.22 18.15
N GLU A 201 7.91 9.22 17.97
CA GLU A 201 9.19 9.33 17.27
C GLU A 201 9.01 9.67 15.77
N LEU A 202 7.89 9.25 15.16
CA LEU A 202 7.59 9.48 13.75
C LEU A 202 6.50 10.53 13.53
N ALA A 203 6.27 11.41 14.51
CA ALA A 203 5.25 12.45 14.41
C ALA A 203 5.43 13.35 13.18
N ASP A 204 6.66 13.70 12.82
CA ASP A 204 6.97 14.58 11.69
C ASP A 204 6.73 13.90 10.34
N ALA A 205 7.23 12.67 10.16
CA ALA A 205 7.01 11.90 8.93
C ALA A 205 5.51 11.62 8.72
N ARG A 206 4.79 11.28 9.80
CA ARG A 206 3.32 11.13 9.78
C ARG A 206 2.62 12.44 9.44
N SER A 207 3.09 13.57 9.98
CA SER A 207 2.58 14.90 9.66
C SER A 207 2.76 15.22 8.18
N GLN A 208 3.93 14.94 7.61
CA GLN A 208 4.18 15.12 6.17
C GLN A 208 3.30 14.22 5.29
N ALA A 209 3.17 12.94 5.64
CA ALA A 209 2.28 12.01 4.94
C ALA A 209 0.81 12.49 4.99
N ARG A 210 0.34 12.98 6.15
CA ARG A 210 -0.99 13.56 6.31
C ARG A 210 -1.17 14.83 5.48
N LYS A 211 -0.19 15.74 5.47
CA LYS A 211 -0.22 16.96 4.64
C LYS A 211 -0.31 16.61 3.15
N LEU A 212 0.43 15.58 2.70
CA LEU A 212 0.39 15.13 1.30
C LEU A 212 -0.98 14.51 0.95
N ILE A 213 -1.54 13.68 1.82
CA ILE A 213 -2.88 13.12 1.64
C ILE A 213 -3.94 14.23 1.60
N ALA A 214 -3.89 15.18 2.54
CA ALA A 214 -4.84 16.28 2.63
C ALA A 214 -4.80 17.19 1.39
N LYS A 215 -3.61 17.43 0.81
CA LYS A 215 -3.44 18.18 -0.44
C LYS A 215 -4.29 17.58 -1.58
N TYR A 216 -4.41 16.26 -1.65
CA TYR A 216 -5.12 15.57 -2.73
C TYR A 216 -6.56 15.19 -2.40
N ALA A 217 -6.96 15.23 -1.12
CA ALA A 217 -8.32 14.88 -0.69
C ALA A 217 -9.35 16.01 -0.89
N VAL A 218 -8.92 17.23 -1.20
CA VAL A 218 -9.77 18.43 -1.31
C VAL A 218 -10.02 18.86 -2.78
N GLN A 219 -9.43 18.13 -3.74
CA GLN A 219 -9.63 18.34 -5.18
C GLN A 219 -10.65 17.37 -5.74
#